data_AF-A0A2D5G1Y6-F1
#
_entry.id   AF-A0A2D5G1Y6-F1
#
_cell.length_a   1.000
_cell.length_b   1.000
_cell.length_c   1.000
_cell.angle_alpha   90.00
_cell.angle_beta   90.00
_cell.angle_gamma   90.00
#
_symmetry.space_group_name_H-M   'P 1'
#
loop_
_entity.id
_entity.type
_entity.pdbx_description
1 polymer ?
#
loop_
_entity_poly.entity_id
_entity_poly.type
_entity_poly.pdbx_seq_one_letter_code
_entity_poly.pdbx_strand_id
1 'polypeptide(L)'
;MIADSPISVRKVFYVLTILYLGMLAAVAPIYLEILWTLVIGAPLILLGFRDVFQKSQTVPRNFPIIGHLRYLLEEIRPELYQYFVESDTGGRPFNRLERSLVYQRSKNARDTVPFGTQQDVYEVGYEWVNHSLKPAHLDQTDLRVAV
;
A
#
# COMPACT_ATOMS: atom_id res chain seq x y z
N MET A 1 21.57 -6.40 -0.87
CA MET A 1 22.50 -6.43 0.28
C MET A 1 22.15 -5.24 1.18
N ILE A 2 21.10 -5.38 1.99
CA ILE A 2 20.70 -4.35 2.95
C ILE A 2 21.58 -4.59 4.16
N ALA A 3 22.43 -3.64 4.50
CA ALA A 3 23.27 -3.72 5.68
C ALA A 3 22.38 -3.93 6.90
N ASP A 4 22.63 -4.99 7.67
CA ASP A 4 22.08 -5.15 9.00
C ASP A 4 22.65 -4.01 9.86
N SER A 5 21.91 -2.91 9.94
CA SER A 5 22.22 -1.85 10.89
C SER A 5 22.20 -2.49 12.28
N PRO A 6 23.23 -2.31 13.12
CA PRO A 6 23.32 -2.98 14.42
C PRO A 6 22.20 -2.55 15.40
N ILE A 7 21.48 -1.49 15.05
CA ILE A 7 20.45 -0.85 15.87
C ILE A 7 19.07 -1.24 15.32
N SER A 8 18.33 -2.05 16.10
CA SER A 8 16.92 -2.32 15.81
C SER A 8 16.07 -1.10 16.14
N VAL A 9 15.35 -0.56 15.16
CA VAL A 9 14.47 0.62 15.33
C VAL A 9 13.42 0.42 16.42
N ARG A 10 12.97 -0.82 16.65
CA ARG A 10 12.09 -1.15 17.78
C ARG A 10 12.74 -0.90 19.13
N LYS A 11 14.02 -1.25 19.28
CA LYS A 11 14.77 -0.98 20.52
C LYS A 11 14.90 0.53 20.74
N VAL A 12 15.16 1.28 19.66
CA VAL A 12 15.20 2.75 19.71
C VAL A 12 13.85 3.32 20.17
N PHE A 13 12.73 2.83 19.62
CA PHE A 13 11.39 3.24 20.04
C PHE A 13 11.16 3.00 21.55
N TYR A 14 11.53 1.82 22.06
CA TYR A 14 11.40 1.53 23.49
C TYR A 14 12.28 2.44 24.35
N VAL A 15 13.53 2.65 23.96
CA VAL A 15 14.45 3.55 24.69
C VAL A 15 13.91 4.97 24.71
N LEU A 16 13.46 5.50 23.57
CA LEU A 16 12.87 6.84 23.48
C LEU A 16 11.59 6.97 24.33
N THR A 17 10.75 5.94 24.34
CA THR A 17 9.53 5.92 25.17
C THR A 17 9.87 5.95 26.65
N ILE A 18 10.84 5.15 27.10
CA ILE A 18 11.30 5.12 28.50
C ILE A 18 11.92 6.46 28.88
N LEU A 19 12.78 7.03 28.02
CA LEU A 19 13.39 8.34 28.28
C LEU A 19 12.35 9.45 28.38
N TYR A 20 11.36 9.46 27.50
CA TYR A 20 10.26 10.43 27.52
C TYR A 20 9.43 10.31 28.80
N LEU A 21 9.00 9.11 29.18
CA LEU A 21 8.24 8.89 30.41
C LEU A 21 9.06 9.18 31.66
N GLY A 22 10.36 8.83 31.66
CA GLY A 22 11.29 9.14 32.75
C GLY A 22 11.51 10.64 32.91
N MET A 23 11.64 11.39 31.81
CA MET A 23 11.70 12.85 31.82
C MET A 23 10.42 13.46 32.40
N LEU A 24 9.25 12.98 31.98
CA LEU A 24 7.98 13.45 32.53
C LEU A 24 7.88 13.19 34.04
N ALA A 25 8.26 12.00 34.50
CA ALA A 25 8.24 11.67 35.92
C ALA A 25 9.19 12.55 36.75
N ALA A 26 10.36 12.90 36.20
CA ALA A 26 11.33 13.75 36.89
C ALA A 26 10.91 15.23 36.94
N VAL A 27 10.26 15.74 35.87
CA VAL A 27 9.95 17.17 35.72
C VAL A 27 8.55 17.52 36.23
N ALA A 28 7.58 16.60 36.16
CA ALA A 28 6.20 16.85 36.60
C ALA A 28 6.05 17.37 38.05
N PRO A 29 6.89 16.98 39.04
CA PRO A 29 6.81 17.54 40.39
C PRO A 29 7.19 19.03 40.46
N ILE A 30 7.98 19.51 39.49
CA ILE A 30 8.46 20.90 39.42
C ILE A 30 7.54 21.74 38.51
N TYR A 31 7.13 21.17 37.37
CA TYR A 31 6.29 21.82 36.37
C TYR A 31 5.15 20.89 35.93
N LEU A 32 3.99 21.02 36.57
CA LEU A 32 2.83 20.17 36.30
C LEU A 32 2.32 20.29 34.86
N GLU A 33 2.49 21.46 34.23
CA GLU A 33 2.07 21.73 32.86
C GLU A 33 2.72 20.81 31.82
N ILE A 34 3.87 20.19 32.14
CA ILE A 34 4.52 19.26 31.22
C ILE A 34 3.62 18.05 30.91
N LEU A 35 2.67 17.71 31.79
CA LEU A 35 1.72 16.62 31.55
C LEU A 35 0.81 16.87 30.34
N TRP A 36 0.63 18.13 29.89
CA TRP A 36 -0.11 18.42 28.65
C TRP A 36 0.53 17.76 27.41
N THR A 37 1.84 17.50 27.42
CA THR A 37 2.52 16.77 26.35
C THR A 37 1.98 15.34 26.19
N LEU A 38 1.39 14.74 27.23
CA LEU A 38 0.75 13.41 27.15
C LEU A 38 -0.48 13.41 26.22
N VAL A 39 -1.12 14.57 25.99
CA VAL A 39 -2.25 14.65 25.04
C VAL A 39 -1.83 14.18 23.65
N ILE A 40 -0.59 14.45 23.24
CA ILE A 40 -0.03 14.00 21.96
C ILE A 40 0.85 12.77 22.15
N GLY A 41 1.67 12.75 23.19
CA GLY A 41 2.64 11.69 23.46
C GLY A 41 1.98 10.33 23.77
N ALA A 42 0.90 10.31 24.56
CA ALA A 42 0.26 9.05 24.93
C ALA A 42 -0.39 8.34 23.73
N PRO A 43 -1.16 9.01 22.84
CA PRO A 43 -1.64 8.40 21.60
C PRO A 43 -0.53 7.85 20.72
N LEU A 44 0.59 8.57 20.57
CA LEU A 44 1.73 8.12 19.76
C LEU A 44 2.40 6.88 20.36
N ILE A 45 2.58 6.85 21.68
CA ILE A 45 3.13 5.69 22.38
C ILE A 45 2.20 4.48 22.21
N LEU A 46 0.89 4.66 22.41
CA LEU A 46 -0.10 3.60 22.21
C LEU A 46 -0.12 3.08 20.77
N LEU A 47 -0.05 3.99 19.77
CA LEU A 47 0.06 3.63 18.36
C LEU A 47 1.34 2.82 18.09
N GLY A 48 2.48 3.28 18.59
CA GLY A 48 3.76 2.58 18.44
C GLY A 48 3.74 1.18 19.08
N PHE A 49 3.13 1.02 20.25
CA PHE A 49 2.94 -0.31 20.84
C PHE A 49 2.01 -1.18 20.00
N ARG A 50 0.87 -0.64 19.54
CA ARG A 50 -0.02 -1.35 18.61
C ARG A 50 0.72 -1.80 17.36
N ASP A 51 1.57 -0.96 16.79
CA ASP A 51 2.38 -1.27 15.60
C ASP A 51 3.33 -2.45 15.85
N VAL A 52 3.98 -2.50 17.01
CA VAL A 52 4.91 -3.59 17.36
C VAL A 52 4.18 -4.91 17.60
N PHE A 53 3.01 -4.87 18.23
CA PHE A 53 2.23 -6.07 18.54
C PHE A 53 1.44 -6.61 17.35
N GLN A 54 0.98 -5.75 16.44
CA GLN A 54 0.22 -6.21 15.27
C GLN A 54 1.10 -7.05 14.34
N LYS A 55 0.56 -8.18 13.88
CA LYS A 55 1.28 -9.14 13.01
C LYS A 55 0.93 -8.99 11.53
N SER A 56 0.01 -8.10 11.18
CA SER A 56 -0.55 -7.98 9.84
C SER A 56 0.41 -7.29 8.87
N GLN A 57 1.08 -6.22 9.30
CA GLN A 57 1.94 -5.42 8.44
C GLN A 57 3.39 -5.40 8.94
N THR A 58 4.33 -5.90 8.12
CA THR A 58 5.75 -6.02 8.47
C THR A 58 6.45 -4.66 8.64
N VAL A 59 6.06 -3.65 7.86
CA VAL A 59 6.71 -2.33 7.86
C VAL A 59 6.50 -1.58 9.19
N PRO A 60 5.27 -1.27 9.64
CA PRO A 60 5.05 -0.55 10.90
C PRO A 60 5.50 -1.40 12.11
N ARG A 61 5.46 -2.72 12.00
CA ARG A 61 6.00 -3.62 13.03
C ARG A 61 7.52 -3.47 13.25
N ASN A 62 8.28 -3.22 12.18
CA ASN A 62 9.72 -3.01 12.26
C ASN A 62 10.09 -1.54 12.49
N PHE A 63 9.23 -0.61 12.06
CA PHE A 63 9.40 0.84 12.18
C PHE A 63 8.15 1.46 12.83
N PRO A 64 7.96 1.34 14.15
CA PRO A 64 6.78 1.85 14.85
C PRO A 64 6.63 3.36 14.63
N ILE A 65 5.40 3.85 14.44
CA ILE A 65 5.07 5.26 14.13
C ILE A 65 5.57 5.69 12.74
N ILE A 66 6.87 5.59 12.46
CA ILE A 66 7.49 6.08 11.23
C ILE A 66 7.03 5.27 10.00
N GLY A 67 6.71 3.99 10.17
CA GLY A 67 6.21 3.14 9.08
C GLY A 67 4.92 3.65 8.45
N HIS A 68 4.11 4.42 9.19
CA HIS A 68 2.89 5.05 8.67
C HIS A 68 3.18 6.13 7.62
N LEU A 69 4.32 6.81 7.70
CA LEU A 69 4.72 7.80 6.70
C LEU A 69 4.81 7.18 5.31
N ARG A 70 5.27 5.93 5.21
CA ARG A 70 5.31 5.21 3.94
C ARG A 70 3.93 5.09 3.31
N TYR A 71 2.93 4.71 4.10
CA TYR A 71 1.56 4.53 3.62
C TYR A 71 0.91 5.87 3.28
N LEU A 72 1.17 6.90 4.08
CA LEU A 72 0.70 8.26 3.79
C LEU A 72 1.28 8.79 2.48
N LEU A 73 2.56 8.56 2.21
CA LEU A 73 3.18 8.92 0.93
C LEU A 73 2.70 8.04 -0.23
N GLU A 74 2.39 6.77 0.04
CA GLU A 74 1.79 5.85 -0.95
C GLU A 74 0.39 6.33 -1.36
N GLU A 75 -0.37 6.91 -0.42
CA GLU A 75 -1.68 7.50 -0.66
C GLU A 75 -1.64 8.83 -1.40
N ILE A 76 -0.65 9.71 -1.14
CA ILE A 76 -0.50 11.02 -1.82
C ILE A 76 0.13 10.89 -3.22
N ARG A 77 0.83 9.79 -3.46
CA ARG A 77 1.58 9.56 -4.71
C ARG A 77 0.69 9.66 -5.96
N PRO A 78 -0.50 9.06 -6.05
CA PRO A 78 -1.33 9.09 -7.26
C PRO A 78 -1.68 10.51 -7.69
N GLU A 79 -2.09 11.36 -6.75
CA GLU A 79 -2.49 12.75 -7.00
C GLU A 79 -1.29 13.55 -7.52
N LEU A 80 -0.13 13.44 -6.86
CA LEU A 80 1.09 14.10 -7.33
C LEU A 80 1.47 13.65 -8.75
N TYR A 81 1.40 12.36 -9.04
CA TYR A 81 1.76 11.86 -10.37
C TYR A 81 0.77 12.27 -11.45
N GLN A 82 -0.52 12.29 -11.13
CA GLN A 82 -1.57 12.70 -12.07
C GLN A 82 -1.36 14.17 -12.51
N TYR A 83 -1.16 15.09 -11.56
CA TYR A 83 -1.04 16.51 -11.90
C TYR A 83 0.34 16.94 -12.43
N PHE A 84 1.41 16.25 -12.05
CA PHE A 84 2.77 16.66 -12.41
C PHE A 84 3.47 15.80 -13.47
N VAL A 85 2.98 14.59 -13.78
CA VAL A 85 3.76 13.62 -14.59
C VAL A 85 2.95 12.96 -15.72
N GLU A 86 1.69 12.58 -15.49
CA GLU A 86 0.74 11.92 -16.40
C GLU A 86 1.32 10.98 -17.50
N SER A 87 1.42 9.69 -17.16
CA SER A 87 0.94 8.57 -17.98
C SER A 87 0.99 7.26 -17.15
N ASP A 88 -0.18 6.78 -16.70
CA ASP A 88 -0.27 5.52 -15.95
C ASP A 88 0.03 4.27 -16.79
N THR A 89 0.01 4.43 -18.12
CA THR A 89 0.26 3.42 -19.16
C THR A 89 1.71 3.38 -19.65
N GLY A 90 2.51 4.43 -19.43
CA GLY A 90 3.87 4.56 -20.01
C GLY A 90 4.97 3.72 -19.37
N GLY A 91 4.67 2.96 -18.32
CA GLY A 91 5.67 2.14 -17.60
C GLY A 91 6.07 0.88 -18.37
N ARG A 92 7.37 0.69 -18.63
CA ARG A 92 7.93 -0.57 -19.18
C ARG A 92 8.74 -1.30 -18.09
N PRO A 93 8.70 -2.66 -18.00
CA PRO A 93 7.89 -3.61 -18.78
C PRO A 93 6.44 -3.76 -18.29
N PHE A 94 6.12 -3.29 -17.09
CA PHE A 94 4.76 -3.31 -16.52
C PHE A 94 4.30 -1.91 -16.16
N ASN A 95 3.10 -1.57 -16.57
CA ASN A 95 2.51 -0.27 -16.29
C ASN A 95 2.00 -0.19 -14.83
N ARG A 96 1.53 0.98 -14.40
CA ARG A 96 1.09 1.16 -13.01
C ARG A 96 -0.18 0.36 -12.71
N LEU A 97 -1.10 0.33 -13.68
CA LEU A 97 -2.37 -0.39 -13.58
C LEU A 97 -2.14 -1.87 -13.29
N GLU A 98 -1.28 -2.53 -14.06
CA GLU A 98 -0.91 -3.94 -13.89
C GLU A 98 -0.32 -4.22 -12.51
N ARG A 99 0.63 -3.40 -12.06
CA ARG A 99 1.24 -3.56 -10.73
C ARG A 99 0.20 -3.38 -9.62
N SER A 100 -0.67 -2.37 -9.73
CA SER A 100 -1.72 -2.11 -8.74
C SER A 100 -2.72 -3.26 -8.64
N LEU A 101 -3.10 -3.86 -9.78
CA LEU A 101 -3.98 -5.01 -9.85
C LEU A 101 -3.37 -6.22 -9.13
N VAL A 102 -2.09 -6.51 -9.37
CA VAL A 102 -1.36 -7.59 -8.68
C VAL A 102 -1.31 -7.34 -7.17
N TYR A 103 -1.04 -6.11 -6.75
CA TYR A 103 -1.04 -5.76 -5.33
C TYR A 103 -2.42 -5.93 -4.67
N GLN A 104 -3.50 -5.46 -5.32
CA GLN A 104 -4.87 -5.62 -4.80
C GLN A 104 -5.24 -7.10 -4.66
N ARG A 105 -4.95 -7.92 -5.67
CA ARG A 105 -5.18 -9.37 -5.63
C ARG A 105 -4.38 -10.05 -4.53
N SER A 106 -3.10 -9.72 -4.38
CA SER A 106 -2.26 -10.32 -3.32
C SER A 106 -2.76 -10.02 -1.91
N LYS A 107 -3.48 -8.92 -1.73
CA LYS A 107 -4.07 -8.51 -0.45
C LYS A 107 -5.52 -8.97 -0.29
N ASN A 108 -6.07 -9.73 -1.24
CA ASN A 108 -7.49 -10.09 -1.31
C ASN A 108 -8.40 -8.85 -1.19
N ALA A 109 -7.97 -7.74 -1.78
CA ALA A 109 -8.71 -6.50 -1.87
C ALA A 109 -9.47 -6.44 -3.20
N ARG A 110 -10.49 -5.57 -3.29
CA ARG A 110 -11.27 -5.37 -4.51
C ARG A 110 -10.36 -5.02 -5.68
N ASP A 111 -10.37 -5.86 -6.70
CA ASP A 111 -9.55 -5.75 -7.92
C ASP A 111 -10.39 -5.32 -9.14
N THR A 112 -11.66 -4.94 -8.91
CA THR A 112 -12.57 -4.47 -9.96
C THR A 112 -12.43 -2.97 -10.21
N VAL A 113 -12.15 -2.63 -11.46
CA VAL A 113 -12.04 -1.25 -11.97
C VAL A 113 -13.35 -0.92 -12.72
N PRO A 114 -13.87 0.32 -12.66
CA PRO A 114 -15.04 0.74 -13.44
C PRO A 114 -14.84 0.53 -14.95
N PHE A 115 -15.95 0.39 -15.67
CA PHE A 115 -15.98 0.13 -17.11
C PHE A 115 -15.28 1.25 -17.90
N GLY A 116 -14.48 0.88 -18.89
CA GLY A 116 -13.70 1.81 -19.73
C GLY A 116 -12.25 1.35 -19.91
N THR A 117 -11.64 1.66 -21.06
CA THR A 117 -10.21 1.43 -21.29
C THR A 117 -9.44 2.74 -21.09
N GLN A 118 -8.31 2.67 -20.38
CA GLN A 118 -7.33 3.74 -20.30
C GLN A 118 -6.21 3.58 -21.35
N GLN A 119 -6.22 2.46 -22.10
CA GLN A 119 -5.26 2.23 -23.17
C GLN A 119 -5.65 3.01 -24.43
N ASP A 120 -4.64 3.48 -25.16
CA ASP A 120 -4.84 4.12 -26.46
C ASP A 120 -5.17 3.03 -27.50
N VAL A 121 -6.45 2.96 -27.86
CA VAL A 121 -6.97 1.98 -28.82
C VAL A 121 -6.53 2.25 -30.26
N TYR A 122 -5.92 3.41 -30.52
CA TYR A 122 -5.38 3.79 -31.82
C TYR A 122 -3.85 3.65 -31.90
N GLU A 123 -3.19 3.26 -30.80
CA GLU A 123 -1.75 3.05 -30.77
C GLU A 123 -1.33 1.87 -31.66
N VAL A 124 -0.17 2.01 -32.32
CA VAL A 124 0.41 0.94 -33.13
C VAL A 124 0.74 -0.26 -32.24
N GLY A 125 0.11 -1.39 -32.51
CA GLY A 125 0.26 -2.63 -31.74
C GLY A 125 -0.88 -2.92 -30.77
N TYR A 126 -1.86 -2.02 -30.63
CA TYR A 126 -3.11 -2.34 -29.96
C TYR A 126 -3.94 -3.30 -30.84
N GLU A 127 -4.30 -4.46 -30.29
CA GLU A 127 -5.11 -5.47 -30.96
C GLU A 127 -6.45 -5.64 -30.23
N TRP A 128 -7.52 -5.79 -31.00
CA TRP A 128 -8.85 -6.08 -30.47
C TRP A 128 -9.47 -7.24 -31.25
N VAL A 129 -10.20 -8.10 -30.53
CA VAL A 129 -10.89 -9.25 -31.11
C VAL A 129 -12.37 -8.95 -31.12
N ASN A 130 -12.98 -8.99 -32.31
CA ASN A 130 -14.42 -8.96 -32.44
C ASN A 130 -14.99 -10.37 -32.47
N HIS A 131 -16.21 -10.52 -31.98
CA HIS A 131 -16.94 -11.75 -32.20
C HIS A 131 -17.17 -11.96 -33.70
N SER A 132 -17.01 -13.20 -34.16
CA SER A 132 -17.31 -13.53 -35.55
C SER A 132 -18.79 -13.26 -35.81
N LEU A 133 -19.09 -12.42 -36.80
CA LEU A 133 -20.45 -12.22 -37.31
C LEU A 133 -20.88 -13.34 -38.27
N LYS A 134 -19.97 -14.27 -38.59
CA LYS A 134 -20.24 -15.45 -39.40
C LYS A 134 -20.21 -16.70 -38.51
N PRO A 135 -21.37 -17.14 -37.99
CA PRO A 135 -21.44 -18.41 -37.26
C PRO A 135 -21.01 -19.55 -38.18
N ALA A 136 -20.22 -20.48 -37.67
CA ALA A 136 -19.86 -21.69 -38.40
C ALA A 136 -21.09 -22.59 -38.53
N HIS A 137 -21.30 -23.15 -39.72
CA HIS A 137 -22.29 -24.20 -39.90
C HIS A 137 -21.70 -25.50 -39.31
N LEU A 138 -22.37 -26.06 -38.31
CA LEU A 138 -21.98 -27.31 -37.69
C LEU A 138 -22.84 -28.44 -38.29
N ASP A 139 -22.20 -29.37 -38.98
CA ASP A 139 -22.85 -30.60 -39.41
C ASP A 139 -23.04 -31.51 -38.20
N GLN A 140 -24.26 -32.05 -38.04
CA GLN A 140 -24.65 -32.81 -36.84
C GLN A 140 -23.83 -34.10 -36.63
N THR A 141 -23.12 -34.56 -37.66
CA THR A 141 -22.20 -35.70 -37.62
C THR A 141 -20.92 -35.46 -36.79
N ASP A 142 -20.55 -34.21 -36.53
CA ASP A 142 -19.34 -33.84 -35.78
C ASP A 142 -19.58 -33.54 -34.29
N LEU A 143 -20.82 -33.70 -33.81
CA LEU A 143 -21.16 -33.49 -32.42
C LEU A 143 -20.63 -34.64 -31.56
N ARG A 144 -19.69 -34.33 -30.64
CA ARG A 144 -19.10 -35.31 -29.71
C ARG A 144 -20.06 -35.81 -28.63
N VAL A 145 -21.20 -35.15 -28.47
CA VAL A 145 -22.25 -35.52 -27.50
C VAL A 145 -23.56 -35.61 -28.26
N ALA A 146 -24.13 -36.82 -28.34
CA ALA A 146 -25.49 -37.05 -28.78
C ALA A 146 -26.40 -36.94 -27.55
N VAL A 147 -27.37 -36.02 -27.59
CA VAL A 147 -28.44 -35.91 -26.59
C VAL A 147 -29.68 -36.56 -27.15
#